data_AF-A0A957BLF4-F1
#
_entry.id   AF-A0A957BLF4-F1
#
_cell.length_a   1.000
_cell.length_b   1.000
_cell.length_c   1.000
_cell.angle_alpha   90.00
_cell.angle_beta   90.00
_cell.angle_gamma   90.00
#
_symmetry.space_group_name_H-M   'P 1'
#
loop_
_entity.id
_entity.type
_entity.pdbx_description
1 polymer ?
#
loop_
_entity_poly.entity_id
_entity_poly.type
_entity_poly.pdbx_seq_one_letter_code
_entity_poly.pdbx_strand_id
1 'polypeptide(L)'
;MNRVEAIALAMSAAAAAQLRPNVLAQKRPEVQAYLALKKLLAEKYPTINNDILDVGPASVERQNVLKTQLKQAGVDTDTAVLHQTRQLLQYLLQHDSKSATAVFGTTVDLQKAISILTKPLEAFEHEQ
;
A
#
# COMPACT_ATOMS: atom_id res chain seq x y z
N MET A 1 6.58 -10.45 5.44
CA MET A 1 5.38 -9.72 5.00
C MET A 1 4.31 -9.85 6.05
N ASN A 2 4.09 -8.76 6.78
CA ASN A 2 2.98 -8.50 7.69
C ASN A 2 2.06 -7.43 7.07
N ARG A 3 1.02 -6.98 7.80
CA ARG A 3 0.04 -6.00 7.31
C ARG A 3 0.66 -4.62 7.04
N VAL A 4 1.57 -4.16 7.88
CA VAL A 4 2.31 -2.91 7.64
C VAL A 4 3.11 -2.99 6.34
N GLU A 5 3.82 -4.09 6.12
CA GLU A 5 4.58 -4.33 4.90
C GLU A 5 3.67 -4.41 3.66
N ALA A 6 2.48 -5.00 3.80
CA ALA A 6 1.47 -5.03 2.73
C ALA A 6 0.94 -3.62 2.38
N ILE A 7 0.68 -2.77 3.38
CA ILE A 7 0.24 -1.39 3.17
C ILE A 7 1.35 -0.56 2.51
N ALA A 8 2.58 -0.67 3.02
CA ALA A 8 3.73 0.02 2.45
C ALA A 8 4.00 -0.39 0.99
N LEU A 9 3.88 -1.69 0.67
CA LEU A 9 3.97 -2.19 -0.70
C LEU A 9 2.89 -1.59 -1.60
N ALA A 10 1.63 -1.59 -1.15
CA ALA A 10 0.50 -1.04 -1.92
C ALA A 10 0.73 0.44 -2.25
N MET A 11 1.12 1.24 -1.25
CA MET A 11 1.38 2.66 -1.42
C MET A 11 2.56 2.92 -2.37
N SER A 12 3.65 2.16 -2.22
CA SER A 12 4.85 2.34 -3.04
C SER A 12 4.62 1.93 -4.49
N ALA A 13 4.00 0.76 -4.71
CA ALA A 13 3.65 0.28 -6.04
C ALA A 13 2.68 1.26 -6.73
N ALA A 14 1.65 1.74 -6.03
CA ALA A 14 0.70 2.66 -6.63
C ALA A 14 1.29 4.04 -6.95
N ALA A 15 2.16 4.58 -6.09
CA ALA A 15 2.93 5.78 -6.40
C ALA A 15 3.81 5.58 -7.65
N ALA A 16 4.44 4.40 -7.80
CA ALA A 16 5.17 4.07 -9.01
C ALA A 16 4.27 3.95 -10.26
N ALA A 17 3.06 3.39 -10.11
CA ALA A 17 2.07 3.33 -11.19
C ALA A 17 1.60 4.73 -11.62
N GLN A 18 1.44 5.64 -10.66
CA GLN A 18 1.06 7.05 -10.88
C GLN A 18 2.14 7.83 -11.64
N LEU A 19 3.43 7.60 -11.34
CA LEU A 19 4.56 8.31 -11.98
C LEU A 19 4.80 7.91 -13.45
N ARG A 20 4.12 6.89 -13.97
CA ARG A 20 4.26 6.50 -15.38
C ARG A 20 3.66 7.57 -16.30
N PRO A 21 4.36 7.97 -17.38
CA PRO A 21 3.86 8.98 -18.31
C PRO A 21 2.54 8.55 -18.94
N ASN A 22 1.43 9.21 -18.56
CA ASN A 22 0.13 8.99 -19.18
C ASN A 22 -0.81 10.18 -18.92
N VAL A 23 -1.34 10.79 -19.99
CA VAL A 23 -2.29 11.91 -19.93
C VAL A 23 -3.63 11.56 -19.25
N LEU A 24 -3.97 10.27 -19.16
CA LEU A 24 -5.18 9.76 -18.50
C LEU A 24 -4.88 9.12 -17.14
N ALA A 25 -3.70 9.39 -16.56
CA ALA A 25 -3.25 8.71 -15.35
C ALA A 25 -4.27 8.76 -14.19
N GLN A 26 -4.91 9.91 -13.98
CA GLN A 26 -5.88 10.11 -12.89
C GLN A 26 -7.22 9.36 -13.07
N LYS A 27 -7.50 8.86 -14.28
CA LYS A 27 -8.69 8.04 -14.56
C LYS A 27 -8.44 6.55 -14.32
N ARG A 28 -7.21 6.15 -14.04
CA ARG A 28 -6.86 4.75 -13.81
C ARG A 28 -7.36 4.29 -12.43
N PRO A 29 -8.06 3.14 -12.34
CA PRO A 29 -8.62 2.65 -11.08
C PRO A 29 -7.60 2.55 -9.94
N GLU A 30 -6.38 2.10 -10.23
CA GLU A 30 -5.30 1.98 -9.24
C GLU A 30 -4.83 3.34 -8.70
N VAL A 31 -4.83 4.38 -9.54
CA VAL A 31 -4.47 5.75 -9.12
C VAL A 31 -5.57 6.36 -8.26
N GLN A 32 -6.84 6.14 -8.60
CA GLN A 32 -7.96 6.59 -7.77
C GLN A 32 -7.99 5.89 -6.41
N ALA A 33 -7.78 4.57 -6.39
CA ALA A 33 -7.70 3.79 -5.16
C ALA A 33 -6.51 4.24 -4.28
N TYR A 34 -5.38 4.61 -4.89
CA TYR A 34 -4.23 5.18 -4.19
C TYR A 34 -4.54 6.52 -3.55
N LEU A 35 -5.12 7.46 -4.29
CA LEU A 35 -5.51 8.76 -3.76
C LEU A 35 -6.53 8.63 -2.62
N ALA A 36 -7.47 7.70 -2.73
CA ALA A 36 -8.44 7.40 -1.68
C ALA A 36 -7.76 6.86 -0.40
N LEU A 37 -6.82 5.90 -0.54
CA LEU A 37 -6.06 5.38 0.61
C LEU A 37 -5.18 6.46 1.24
N LYS A 38 -4.51 7.27 0.42
CA LYS A 38 -3.67 8.38 0.88
C LYS A 38 -4.49 9.40 1.67
N LYS A 39 -5.68 9.75 1.18
CA LYS A 39 -6.63 10.64 1.88
C LYS A 39 -7.07 10.03 3.20
N LEU A 40 -7.49 8.76 3.22
CA LEU A 40 -7.89 8.07 4.44
C LEU A 40 -6.78 8.07 5.51
N LEU A 41 -5.54 7.78 5.11
CA LEU A 41 -4.39 7.80 6.02
C LEU A 41 -4.11 9.20 6.54
N ALA A 42 -4.18 10.23 5.69
CA ALA A 42 -3.95 11.61 6.10
C ALA A 42 -5.03 12.11 7.09
N GLU A 43 -6.29 11.70 6.91
CA GLU A 43 -7.41 12.09 7.77
C GLU A 43 -7.38 11.39 9.13
N LYS A 44 -7.09 10.09 9.18
CA LYS A 44 -7.07 9.31 10.43
C LYS A 44 -5.74 9.36 11.17
N TYR A 45 -4.62 9.50 10.45
CA TYR A 45 -3.27 9.35 10.97
C TYR A 45 -2.38 10.50 10.49
N PRO A 46 -2.58 11.73 11.00
CA PRO A 46 -1.88 12.93 10.54
C PRO A 46 -0.36 12.87 10.77
N THR A 47 0.13 11.95 11.61
CA THR A 47 1.56 11.70 11.85
C THR A 47 2.25 10.96 10.71
N ILE A 48 1.49 10.34 9.79
CA ILE A 48 2.03 9.61 8.64
C ILE A 48 2.27 10.58 7.50
N ASN A 49 3.52 10.73 7.08
CA ASN A 49 3.87 11.50 5.90
C ASN A 49 3.76 10.63 4.63
N ASN A 50 2.57 10.62 4.04
CA ASN A 50 2.31 9.83 2.82
C ASN A 50 2.96 10.41 1.56
N ASP A 51 3.30 11.71 1.54
CA ASP A 51 3.89 12.39 0.37
C ASP A 51 5.32 11.92 0.10
N ILE A 52 5.95 11.26 1.08
CA ILE A 52 7.31 10.75 0.96
C ILE A 52 7.48 9.81 -0.25
N LEU A 53 6.41 9.10 -0.67
CA LEU A 53 6.47 8.19 -1.81
C LEU A 53 6.25 8.84 -3.17
N ASP A 54 5.67 10.03 -3.25
CA ASP A 54 5.36 10.68 -4.53
C ASP A 54 6.60 11.14 -5.30
N VAL A 55 7.72 11.32 -4.59
CA VAL A 55 8.99 11.80 -5.16
C VAL A 55 9.95 10.64 -5.45
N GLY A 56 9.76 9.48 -4.82
CA GLY A 56 10.69 8.36 -4.98
C GLY A 56 10.17 7.08 -4.36
N PRO A 57 9.20 6.41 -5.01
CA PRO A 57 8.55 5.22 -4.47
C PRO A 57 9.49 4.02 -4.37
N ALA A 58 10.56 3.99 -5.17
CA ALA A 58 11.61 2.97 -5.11
C ALA A 58 12.65 3.21 -4.01
N SER A 59 12.63 4.34 -3.30
CA SER A 59 13.62 4.60 -2.24
C SER A 59 13.38 3.71 -1.03
N VAL A 60 14.31 2.79 -0.77
CA VAL A 60 14.26 1.88 0.39
C VAL A 60 14.18 2.66 1.70
N GLU A 61 14.92 3.76 1.83
CA GLU A 61 14.88 4.64 2.99
C GLU A 61 13.47 5.19 3.21
N ARG A 62 12.84 5.74 2.17
CA ARG A 62 11.48 6.31 2.25
C ARG A 62 10.42 5.25 2.54
N GLN A 63 10.55 4.07 1.94
CA GLN A 63 9.70 2.93 2.26
C GLN A 63 9.83 2.53 3.74
N ASN A 64 11.04 2.55 4.30
CA ASN A 64 11.27 2.22 5.71
C ASN A 64 10.75 3.30 6.67
N VAL A 65 10.85 4.58 6.31
CA VAL A 65 10.21 5.68 7.04
C VAL A 65 8.69 5.47 7.07
N LEU A 66 8.08 5.19 5.93
CA LEU A 66 6.63 4.91 5.86
C LEU A 66 6.25 3.71 6.72
N LYS A 67 6.97 2.58 6.62
CA LYS A 67 6.70 1.39 7.46
C LYS A 67 6.76 1.72 8.95
N THR A 68 7.75 2.49 9.37
CA THR A 68 7.90 2.92 10.77
C THR A 68 6.69 3.75 11.22
N GLN A 69 6.28 4.73 10.42
CA GLN A 69 5.12 5.59 10.71
C GLN A 69 3.82 4.80 10.76
N LEU A 70 3.57 3.91 9.79
CA LEU A 70 2.40 3.03 9.75
C LEU A 70 2.34 2.16 11.01
N LYS A 71 3.47 1.56 11.41
CA LYS A 71 3.54 0.73 12.61
C LYS A 71 3.27 1.54 13.88
N GLN A 72 3.87 2.72 14.02
CA GLN A 72 3.68 3.59 15.18
C GLN A 72 2.24 4.11 15.29
N ALA A 73 1.58 4.32 14.16
CA ALA A 73 0.19 4.74 14.10
C ALA A 73 -0.82 3.59 14.33
N GLY A 74 -0.37 2.32 14.38
CA GLY A 74 -1.24 1.17 14.63
C GLY A 74 -2.23 0.85 13.51
N VAL A 75 -1.89 1.21 12.27
CA VAL A 75 -2.79 1.06 11.11
C VAL A 75 -3.08 -0.40 10.72
N ASP A 76 -2.28 -1.34 11.23
CA ASP A 76 -2.36 -2.78 10.93
C ASP A 76 -3.58 -3.47 11.54
N THR A 77 -4.33 -2.74 12.37
CA THR A 77 -5.60 -3.18 12.96
C THR A 77 -6.81 -2.40 12.46
N ASP A 78 -6.63 -1.31 11.69
CA ASP A 78 -7.73 -0.49 11.19
C ASP A 78 -8.39 -1.14 9.98
N THR A 79 -9.60 -1.65 10.18
CA THR A 79 -10.35 -2.40 9.16
C THR A 79 -10.64 -1.57 7.90
N ALA A 80 -10.83 -0.26 8.01
CA ALA A 80 -11.04 0.61 6.85
C ALA A 80 -9.75 0.74 6.03
N VAL A 81 -8.60 0.92 6.69
CA VAL A 81 -7.28 0.94 6.04
C VAL A 81 -6.98 -0.39 5.37
N LEU A 82 -7.20 -1.51 6.07
CA LEU A 82 -6.95 -2.85 5.53
C LEU A 82 -7.84 -3.15 4.31
N HIS A 83 -9.13 -2.80 4.38
CA HIS A 83 -10.06 -2.97 3.26
C HIS A 83 -9.64 -2.14 2.04
N GLN A 84 -9.37 -0.85 2.25
CA GLN A 84 -8.97 0.06 1.18
C GLN A 84 -7.63 -0.36 0.56
N THR A 85 -6.68 -0.81 1.38
CA THR A 85 -5.39 -1.34 0.92
C THR A 85 -5.57 -2.59 0.07
N ARG A 86 -6.46 -3.50 0.48
CA ARG A 86 -6.76 -4.71 -0.30
C ARG A 86 -7.33 -4.36 -1.67
N GLN A 87 -8.26 -3.41 -1.74
CA GLN A 87 -8.84 -2.95 -3.01
C GLN A 87 -7.76 -2.37 -3.93
N LEU A 88 -6.86 -1.52 -3.39
CA LEU A 88 -5.74 -0.98 -4.15
C LEU A 88 -4.84 -2.09 -4.72
N LEU A 89 -4.45 -3.06 -3.90
CA LEU A 89 -3.63 -4.19 -4.35
C LEU A 89 -4.32 -5.03 -5.43
N GLN A 90 -5.64 -5.22 -5.35
CA GLN A 90 -6.42 -5.90 -6.38
C GLN A 90 -6.39 -5.13 -7.70
N TYR A 91 -6.56 -3.81 -7.67
CA TYR A 91 -6.44 -2.98 -8.87
C TYR A 91 -5.03 -3.02 -9.46
N LEU A 92 -3.98 -2.93 -8.62
CA LEU A 92 -2.60 -3.06 -9.09
C LEU A 92 -2.36 -4.44 -9.73
N LEU A 93 -2.85 -5.52 -9.11
CA LEU A 93 -2.70 -6.86 -9.67
C LEU A 93 -3.38 -7.01 -11.04
N GLN A 94 -4.57 -6.44 -11.21
CA GLN A 94 -5.37 -6.56 -12.44
C GLN A 94 -4.90 -5.62 -13.56
N HIS A 95 -4.45 -4.41 -13.23
CA HIS A 95 -4.22 -3.36 -14.21
C HIS A 95 -2.76 -2.93 -14.35
N ASP A 96 -1.96 -3.04 -13.29
CA ASP A 96 -0.56 -2.63 -13.32
C ASP A 96 0.34 -3.47 -12.39
N SER A 97 0.42 -4.77 -12.65
CA SER A 97 1.24 -5.68 -11.82
C SER A 97 2.74 -5.35 -11.89
N LYS A 98 3.18 -4.70 -12.98
CA LYS A 98 4.56 -4.23 -13.17
C LYS A 98 4.93 -3.08 -12.22
N SER A 99 3.96 -2.42 -11.61
CA SER A 99 4.23 -1.36 -10.62
C SER A 99 4.96 -1.90 -9.38
N ALA A 100 4.72 -3.18 -9.02
CA ALA A 100 5.43 -3.85 -7.94
C ALA A 100 6.94 -3.98 -8.22
N THR A 101 7.32 -4.31 -9.47
CA THR A 101 8.75 -4.46 -9.83
C THR A 101 9.49 -3.13 -9.81
N ALA A 102 8.79 -2.02 -10.05
CA ALA A 102 9.36 -0.67 -9.94
C ALA A 102 9.77 -0.31 -8.50
N VAL A 103 9.28 -1.06 -7.51
CA VAL A 103 9.61 -0.87 -6.09
C VAL A 103 10.26 -2.12 -5.47
N PHE A 104 10.92 -2.93 -6.31
CA PHE A 104 11.64 -4.15 -5.93
C PHE A 104 10.76 -5.28 -5.37
N GLY A 105 9.44 -5.21 -5.58
CA GLY A 105 8.52 -6.31 -5.32
C GLY A 105 8.21 -7.12 -6.58
N THR A 106 7.29 -8.07 -6.44
CA THR A 106 6.84 -8.95 -7.52
C THR A 106 5.31 -9.07 -7.53
N THR A 107 4.75 -9.66 -8.59
CA THR A 107 3.33 -10.04 -8.63
C THR A 107 2.97 -10.99 -7.49
N VAL A 108 3.88 -11.88 -7.09
CA VAL A 108 3.71 -12.79 -5.95
C VAL A 108 3.60 -12.01 -4.64
N ASP A 109 4.37 -10.92 -4.49
CA ASP A 109 4.29 -10.03 -3.32
C ASP A 109 2.93 -9.33 -3.24
N LEU A 110 2.36 -8.90 -4.37
CA LEU A 110 0.99 -8.34 -4.40
C LEU A 110 -0.05 -9.38 -3.95
N GLN A 111 0.04 -10.62 -4.44
CA GLN A 111 -0.87 -11.70 -4.04
C GLN A 111 -0.72 -12.05 -2.56
N LYS A 112 0.52 -12.12 -2.05
CA LYS A 112 0.80 -12.37 -0.64
C LYS A 112 0.24 -11.25 0.25
N ALA A 113 0.39 -10.00 -0.17
CA ALA A 113 -0.18 -8.83 0.52
C ALA A 113 -1.71 -8.93 0.60
N ILE A 114 -2.39 -9.24 -0.51
CA ILE A 114 -3.86 -9.44 -0.52
C ILE A 114 -4.27 -10.56 0.45
N SER A 115 -3.55 -11.68 0.46
CA SER A 115 -3.83 -12.80 1.37
C SER A 115 -3.71 -12.39 2.84
N ILE A 116 -2.64 -11.68 3.22
CA ILE A 116 -2.40 -11.21 4.59
C ILE A 116 -3.50 -10.25 5.07
N LEU A 117 -3.99 -9.38 4.19
CA LEU A 117 -5.06 -8.43 4.50
C LEU A 117 -6.46 -9.06 4.57
N THR A 118 -6.62 -10.26 4.01
CA THR A 118 -7.90 -11.00 4.01
C THR A 118 -8.03 -11.93 5.22
N LYS A 119 -6.91 -12.30 5.86
CA LYS A 119 -6.94 -13.12 7.07
C LYS A 119 -7.61 -12.36 8.22
N PRO A 120 -8.56 -13.00 8.95
CA PRO A 120 -9.19 -12.39 10.11
C PRO A 120 -8.14 -11.97 11.15
N LEU A 121 -8.41 -10.87 11.86
CA LEU A 121 -7.56 -10.33 12.93
C LEU A 121 -7.21 -11.38 14.01
N GLU A 122 -8.11 -12.35 14.24
CA GLU A 122 -8.02 -13.39 15.27
C GLU A 122 -7.03 -14.53 14.93
N ALA A 123 -6.50 -14.59 13.71
CA ALA A 123 -5.60 -15.69 13.30
C ALA A 123 -4.17 -15.58 13.88
N PHE A 124 -3.90 -14.63 14.78
CA PHE A 124 -2.60 -14.45 15.44
C PHE A 124 -2.58 -14.88 16.92
N GLU A 125 -3.69 -15.40 17.47
CA GLU A 125 -3.78 -15.77 18.90
C GLU A 125 -3.50 -17.26 19.20
N HIS A 126 -3.19 -18.09 18.21
CA HIS A 126 -2.93 -19.52 18.43
C HIS A 126 -1.58 -19.97 17.86
N GLU A 127 -0.49 -19.49 18.46
CA GLU A 127 0.80 -20.20 18.49
C GLU A 127 1.59 -19.67 19.71
N GLN A 128 1.28 -20.23 20.88
CA GLN A 128 2.16 -20.27 22.05
C GLN A 128 2.42 -21.74 22.41
#